data_AF-A0A2N3D617-F1
#
_entry.id   AF-A0A2N3D617-F1
#
_cell.length_a   1.000
_cell.length_b   1.000
_cell.length_c   1.000
_cell.angle_alpha   90.00
_cell.angle_beta   90.00
_cell.angle_gamma   90.00
#
_symmetry.space_group_name_H-M   'P 1'
#
loop_
_entity.id
_entity.type
_entity.pdbx_description
1 polymer ?
#
loop_
_entity_poly.entity_id
_entity_poly.type
_entity_poly.pdbx_seq_one_letter_code
_entity_poly.pdbx_strand_id
1 'polypeptide(L)'
;MKLNSLTLIAAASVLCTLVPTVAQAQDDGAPSAGSPSIVVEGRKQMVREELKNLIEVEDDQLARFESEFCPKVIGFDPEWTPILEQLIRDNVVAVGMKVEPAPCKPTAVVIFSYDPQDLVKGLR
;
A
#
# COMPACT_ATOMS: atom_id res chain seq x y z
N MET A 1 -63.03 9.73 27.39
CA MET A 1 -61.85 9.91 28.28
C MET A 1 -60.96 10.95 27.60
N LYS A 2 -60.99 12.24 27.98
CA LYS A 2 -60.04 12.92 28.92
C LYS A 2 -58.59 12.48 28.71
N LEU A 3 -57.56 13.32 28.58
CA LEU A 3 -57.37 14.76 28.37
C LEU A 3 -55.86 14.91 28.02
N ASN A 4 -55.56 15.99 27.31
CA ASN A 4 -54.27 16.60 27.01
C ASN A 4 -53.24 16.73 28.18
N SER A 5 -52.01 17.11 27.78
CA SER A 5 -51.05 18.02 28.45
C SER A 5 -49.83 17.35 29.11
N LEU A 6 -48.59 17.53 28.62
CA LEU A 6 -47.70 18.71 28.82
C LEU A 6 -47.65 19.18 30.29
N THR A 7 -46.58 18.86 31.04
CA THR A 7 -45.44 19.77 31.34
C THR A 7 -44.48 19.21 32.43
N LEU A 8 -43.17 19.37 32.16
CA LEU A 8 -42.01 19.72 33.01
C LEU A 8 -41.86 19.23 34.48
N ILE A 9 -40.63 18.78 34.80
CA ILE A 9 -39.63 19.33 35.77
C ILE A 9 -38.42 18.35 35.71
N ALA A 10 -37.30 18.67 35.06
CA ALA A 10 -36.17 19.54 35.46
C ALA A 10 -35.24 18.93 36.54
N ALA A 11 -34.02 18.55 36.13
CA ALA A 11 -32.71 18.68 36.82
C ALA A 11 -31.68 17.79 36.06
N ALA A 12 -30.91 18.30 35.11
CA ALA A 12 -29.69 19.11 35.27
C ALA A 12 -28.47 18.31 35.77
N SER A 13 -27.60 17.90 34.83
CA SER A 13 -26.12 17.93 34.89
C SER A 13 -25.52 17.06 33.77
N VAL A 14 -24.45 17.36 33.01
CA VAL A 14 -23.68 18.56 32.65
C VAL A 14 -22.57 18.04 31.70
N LEU A 15 -22.36 18.71 30.54
CA LEU A 15 -21.15 18.80 29.70
C LEU A 15 -20.50 17.49 29.14
N CYS A 16 -20.12 17.35 27.87
CA CYS A 16 -19.42 18.29 26.99
C CYS A 16 -19.98 18.32 25.57
N THR A 17 -20.49 19.49 25.22
CA THR A 17 -20.86 19.91 23.88
C THR A 17 -19.65 20.38 23.07
N LEU A 18 -19.71 20.09 21.77
CA LEU A 18 -19.35 21.01 20.66
C LEU A 18 -17.90 21.48 20.59
N VAL A 19 -17.15 20.84 19.69
CA VAL A 19 -15.93 21.40 19.11
C VAL A 19 -16.30 22.75 18.45
N PRO A 20 -15.73 23.88 18.88
CA PRO A 20 -15.99 25.15 18.23
C PRO A 20 -15.23 25.19 16.91
N THR A 21 -15.99 25.22 15.82
CA THR A 21 -15.63 25.91 14.58
C THR A 21 -15.31 27.36 14.91
N VAL A 22 -14.04 27.67 15.13
CA VAL A 22 -13.52 29.03 15.05
C VAL A 22 -13.16 29.33 13.60
N ALA A 23 -14.13 29.87 12.88
CA ALA A 23 -13.88 30.71 11.73
C ALA A 23 -13.10 31.95 12.21
N GLN A 24 -11.79 31.96 12.01
CA GLN A 24 -10.99 33.16 12.23
C GLN A 24 -11.17 34.09 11.04
N ALA A 25 -12.24 34.90 11.09
CA ALA A 25 -12.25 36.20 10.43
C ALA A 25 -11.71 37.21 11.45
N GLN A 26 -10.44 37.59 11.30
CA GLN A 26 -9.91 38.80 11.91
C GLN A 26 -8.89 39.40 10.94
N ASP A 27 -9.41 40.33 10.15
CA ASP A 27 -8.62 41.34 9.45
C ASP A 27 -8.11 42.38 10.49
N ASP A 28 -7.14 43.19 10.07
CA ASP A 28 -6.41 44.24 10.81
C ASP A 28 -5.11 43.81 11.52
N GLY A 29 -4.20 43.22 10.74
CA GLY A 29 -2.77 43.46 10.91
C GLY A 29 -2.32 44.57 9.96
N ALA A 30 -2.09 45.78 10.46
CA ALA A 30 -1.49 46.86 9.69
C ALA A 30 -0.21 46.37 8.96
N PRO A 31 0.00 46.70 7.67
CA PRO A 31 1.15 46.22 6.94
C PRO A 31 2.43 46.84 7.51
N SER A 32 3.24 46.02 8.18
CA SER A 32 4.65 46.37 8.45
C SER A 32 5.36 46.42 7.10
N ALA A 33 5.58 47.63 6.61
CA ALA A 33 6.39 47.90 5.43
C ALA A 33 7.80 47.28 5.62
N GLY A 34 8.06 46.12 5.03
CA GLY A 34 9.41 45.54 5.04
C GLY A 34 9.57 44.04 4.88
N SER A 35 8.52 43.21 4.83
CA SER A 35 8.67 41.78 4.54
C SER A 35 8.25 41.47 3.09
N PRO A 36 9.13 40.93 2.23
CA PRO A 36 8.71 40.49 0.91
C PRO A 36 7.76 39.30 1.07
N SER A 37 6.48 39.49 0.76
CA SER A 37 5.53 38.39 0.74
C SER A 37 5.88 37.45 -0.41
N ILE A 38 6.41 36.28 -0.10
CA ILE A 38 6.63 35.22 -1.10
C ILE A 38 5.25 34.61 -1.38
N VAL A 39 4.60 35.07 -2.45
CA VAL A 39 3.35 34.51 -2.95
C VAL A 39 3.70 33.38 -3.92
N VAL A 40 3.40 32.13 -3.55
CA VAL A 40 3.59 30.96 -4.42
C VAL A 40 2.33 30.77 -5.27
N GLU A 41 2.35 31.30 -6.49
CA GLU A 41 1.28 31.09 -7.47
C GLU A 41 1.45 29.74 -8.18
N GLY A 42 0.67 28.75 -7.76
CA GLY A 42 0.66 27.43 -8.40
C GLY A 42 -0.01 27.46 -9.78
N ARG A 43 0.77 27.46 -10.86
CA ARG A 43 0.26 27.24 -12.24
C ARG A 43 -0.11 25.76 -12.44
N LYS A 44 -1.32 25.39 -12.05
CA LYS A 44 -1.82 24.00 -12.01
C LYS A 44 -1.98 23.33 -13.39
N GLN A 45 -2.11 24.11 -14.46
CA GLN A 45 -2.48 23.57 -15.78
C GLN A 45 -1.26 23.19 -16.66
N MET A 46 -0.19 24.00 -16.68
CA MET A 46 0.98 23.69 -17.52
C MET A 46 1.79 22.49 -17.00
N VAL A 47 1.98 22.38 -15.68
CA VAL A 47 2.75 21.28 -15.08
C VAL A 47 2.07 19.93 -15.30
N ARG A 48 0.73 19.89 -15.33
CA ARG A 48 -0.02 18.63 -15.49
C ARG A 48 0.06 18.10 -16.91
N GLU A 49 -0.07 18.97 -17.91
CA GLU A 49 0.06 18.61 -19.33
C GLU A 49 1.49 18.14 -19.63
N GLU A 50 2.49 18.85 -19.12
CA GLU A 50 3.90 18.53 -19.35
C GLU A 50 4.33 17.25 -18.62
N LEU A 51 3.84 17.03 -17.40
CA LEU A 51 4.04 15.78 -16.67
C LEU A 51 3.32 14.60 -17.36
N LYS A 52 2.15 14.83 -17.96
CA LYS A 52 1.42 13.80 -18.71
C LYS A 52 2.23 13.38 -19.94
N ASN A 53 2.79 14.33 -20.68
CA ASN A 53 3.67 14.04 -21.81
C ASN A 53 4.98 13.33 -21.41
N LEU A 54 5.48 13.56 -20.18
CA LEU A 54 6.65 12.86 -19.63
C LEU A 54 6.34 11.40 -19.23
N ILE A 55 5.11 11.13 -18.77
CA ILE A 55 4.64 9.80 -18.33
C ILE A 55 4.15 8.97 -19.52
N GLU A 56 3.74 9.61 -20.62
CA GLU A 56 3.21 8.95 -21.83
C GLU A 56 4.31 8.31 -22.69
N VAL A 57 5.57 8.31 -22.22
CA VAL A 57 6.67 7.55 -22.81
C VAL A 57 6.92 6.33 -21.93
N GLU A 58 6.37 5.19 -22.35
CA GLU A 58 7.11 3.93 -22.60
C GLU A 58 6.10 2.79 -22.84
N ASP A 59 5.96 2.39 -24.11
CA ASP A 59 5.36 1.11 -24.55
C ASP A 59 6.14 -0.11 -24.05
N ASP A 60 7.21 0.11 -23.28
CA ASP A 60 8.00 -0.91 -22.62
C ASP A 60 7.63 -1.01 -21.13
N GLN A 61 6.32 -0.99 -20.84
CA GLN A 61 5.83 -1.57 -19.59
C GLN A 61 6.41 -2.98 -19.54
N LEU A 62 7.45 -3.18 -18.73
CA LEU A 62 8.00 -4.48 -18.39
C LEU A 62 6.81 -5.37 -18.11
N ALA A 63 6.52 -6.29 -19.04
CA ALA A 63 5.31 -7.09 -18.96
C ALA A 63 5.34 -7.76 -17.59
N ARG A 64 4.43 -7.33 -16.71
CA ARG A 64 4.24 -7.93 -15.39
C ARG A 64 3.58 -9.27 -15.64
N PHE A 65 4.38 -10.24 -16.06
CA PHE A 65 3.98 -11.63 -16.09
C PHE A 65 3.84 -12.05 -14.63
N GLU A 66 2.68 -11.79 -14.06
CA GLU A 66 2.28 -12.35 -12.77
C GLU A 66 1.88 -13.81 -13.02
N SER A 67 2.90 -14.66 -13.22
CA SER A 67 2.71 -16.11 -13.14
C SER A 67 2.51 -16.50 -11.69
N GLU A 68 1.54 -17.39 -11.44
CA GLU A 68 1.33 -17.94 -10.10
C GLU A 68 2.60 -18.66 -9.60
N PHE A 69 2.75 -18.75 -8.29
CA PHE A 69 3.98 -19.27 -7.69
C PHE A 69 4.08 -20.79 -7.88
N CYS A 70 5.19 -21.26 -8.45
CA CYS A 70 5.48 -22.68 -8.69
C CYS A 70 6.93 -22.94 -8.25
N PRO A 71 7.14 -23.48 -7.03
CA PRO A 71 8.48 -23.78 -6.54
C PRO A 71 9.01 -25.07 -7.16
N LYS A 72 10.33 -25.09 -7.40
CA LYS A 72 11.09 -26.31 -7.68
C LYS A 72 12.24 -26.43 -6.70
N VAL A 73 12.36 -27.59 -6.05
CA VAL A 73 13.49 -27.89 -5.17
C VAL A 73 14.48 -28.78 -5.91
N ILE A 74 15.77 -28.42 -5.85
CA ILE A 74 16.88 -29.20 -6.43
C ILE A 74 18.04 -29.33 -5.44
N GLY A 75 18.87 -30.35 -5.63
CA GLY A 75 20.06 -30.59 -4.80
C GLY A 75 19.76 -31.15 -3.40
N PHE A 76 18.53 -31.64 -3.19
CA PHE A 76 18.14 -32.37 -1.99
C PHE A 76 17.75 -33.81 -2.33
N ASP A 77 17.53 -34.63 -1.31
CA ASP A 77 17.08 -36.00 -1.50
C ASP A 77 15.73 -36.03 -2.26
N PRO A 78 15.61 -36.82 -3.35
CA PRO A 78 14.40 -36.87 -4.17
C PRO A 78 13.17 -37.37 -3.40
N GLU A 79 13.33 -38.13 -2.31
CA GLU A 79 12.20 -38.58 -1.47
C GLU A 79 11.58 -37.39 -0.70
N TRP A 80 12.41 -36.44 -0.27
CA TRP A 80 11.99 -35.27 0.50
C TRP A 80 11.60 -34.07 -0.36
N THR A 81 12.03 -34.05 -1.62
CA THR A 81 11.80 -32.94 -2.55
C THR A 81 10.31 -32.59 -2.71
N PRO A 82 9.37 -33.53 -2.92
CA PRO A 82 7.94 -33.21 -3.02
C PRO A 82 7.34 -32.66 -1.72
N ILE A 83 7.84 -33.12 -0.57
CA ILE A 83 7.39 -32.67 0.76
C ILE A 83 7.79 -31.22 0.97
N LEU A 84 9.05 -30.87 0.63
CA LEU A 84 9.54 -29.49 0.69
C LEU A 84 8.81 -28.57 -0.28
N GLU A 85 8.57 -29.01 -1.52
CA GLU A 85 7.78 -28.26 -2.50
C GLU A 85 6.37 -27.97 -1.98
N GLN A 86 5.72 -28.95 -1.34
CA GLN A 86 4.40 -28.76 -0.72
C GLN A 86 4.44 -27.78 0.46
N LEU A 87 5.41 -27.92 1.37
CA LEU A 87 5.58 -26.99 2.50
C LEU A 87 5.78 -25.54 2.04
N ILE A 88 6.55 -25.34 0.96
CA ILE A 88 6.73 -24.01 0.38
C ILE A 88 5.40 -23.50 -0.19
N ARG A 89 4.65 -24.34 -0.92
CA ARG A 89 3.33 -23.96 -1.48
C ARG A 89 2.36 -23.55 -0.38
N ASP A 90 2.31 -24.29 0.71
CA ASP A 90 1.42 -24.00 1.84
C ASP A 90 1.79 -22.66 2.52
N ASN A 91 3.09 -22.39 2.70
CA ASN A 91 3.57 -21.12 3.25
C ASN A 91 3.23 -19.93 2.33
N VAL A 92 3.35 -20.12 1.02
CA VAL A 92 3.01 -19.09 0.02
C VAL A 92 1.52 -18.76 0.05
N VAL A 93 0.66 -19.77 0.17
CA VAL A 93 -0.79 -19.56 0.37
C VAL A 93 -1.06 -18.82 1.68
N ALA A 94 -0.36 -19.19 2.77
CA ALA A 94 -0.55 -18.56 4.07
C ALA A 94 -0.21 -17.05 4.09
N VAL A 95 0.71 -16.61 3.23
CA VAL A 95 1.05 -15.17 3.06
C VAL A 95 0.18 -14.46 2.02
N GLY A 96 -0.86 -15.11 1.49
CA GLY A 96 -1.83 -14.52 0.57
C GLY A 96 -1.42 -14.53 -0.90
N MET A 97 -0.37 -15.28 -1.27
CA MET A 97 0.03 -15.45 -2.67
C MET A 97 -0.70 -16.65 -3.30
N LYS A 98 -0.82 -16.61 -4.63
CA LYS A 98 -1.41 -17.71 -5.41
C LYS A 98 -0.33 -18.69 -5.85
N VAL A 99 -0.64 -19.98 -5.81
CA VAL A 99 0.23 -21.07 -6.27
C VAL A 99 -0.41 -21.81 -7.43
N GLU A 100 0.39 -22.09 -8.45
CA GLU A 100 -0.07 -22.80 -9.65
C GLU A 100 -0.27 -24.30 -9.35
N PRO A 101 -1.37 -24.95 -9.78
CA PRO A 101 -1.58 -26.38 -9.62
C PRO A 101 -0.44 -27.23 -10.22
N ALA A 102 -0.01 -28.28 -9.54
CA ALA A 102 1.01 -29.19 -10.06
C ALA A 102 0.41 -30.17 -11.11
N PRO A 103 1.16 -30.57 -12.17
CA PRO A 103 2.50 -30.10 -12.54
C PRO A 103 2.48 -28.70 -13.18
N CYS A 104 3.38 -27.81 -12.75
CA CYS A 104 3.50 -26.41 -13.21
C CYS A 104 4.91 -26.08 -13.70
N LYS A 105 5.06 -24.98 -14.43
CA LYS A 105 6.38 -24.48 -14.86
C LYS A 105 7.04 -23.73 -13.69
N PRO A 106 8.27 -24.09 -13.28
CA PRO A 106 8.91 -23.44 -12.14
C PRO A 106 9.07 -21.92 -12.34
N THR A 107 8.60 -21.15 -11.37
CA THR A 107 8.77 -19.69 -11.28
C THR A 107 9.75 -19.29 -10.17
N ALA A 108 10.01 -20.19 -9.22
CA ALA A 108 11.04 -20.07 -8.20
C ALA A 108 11.80 -21.38 -8.05
N VAL A 109 13.13 -21.30 -7.91
CA VAL A 109 13.99 -22.48 -7.69
C VAL A 109 14.70 -22.35 -6.36
N VAL A 110 14.54 -23.36 -5.51
CA VAL A 110 15.27 -23.49 -4.24
C VAL A 110 16.35 -24.54 -4.42
N ILE A 111 17.60 -24.14 -4.21
CA ILE A 111 18.78 -24.98 -4.43
C ILE A 111 19.42 -25.30 -3.09
N PHE A 112 19.54 -26.59 -2.78
CA PHE A 112 20.37 -27.07 -1.68
C PHE A 112 21.73 -27.48 -2.23
N SER A 113 22.81 -26.97 -1.62
CA SER A 113 24.19 -27.31 -1.98
C SER A 113 25.02 -27.51 -0.73
N TYR A 114 25.91 -28.50 -0.77
CA TYR A 114 26.93 -28.71 0.27
C TYR A 114 28.09 -27.70 0.17
N ASP A 115 28.29 -27.10 -1.01
CA ASP A 115 29.24 -26.01 -1.22
C ASP A 115 28.49 -24.76 -1.73
N PRO A 116 28.04 -23.87 -0.82
CA PRO A 116 27.30 -22.68 -1.22
C PRO A 116 28.20 -21.64 -1.90
N GLN A 117 29.50 -21.62 -1.61
CA GLN A 117 30.41 -20.61 -2.19
C GLN A 117 30.66 -20.90 -3.66
N ASP A 118 30.90 -22.16 -4.01
CA ASP A 118 31.11 -22.56 -5.39
C ASP A 118 29.82 -22.47 -6.21
N LEU A 119 28.66 -22.77 -5.63
CA LEU A 119 27.37 -22.52 -6.28
C LEU A 119 27.19 -21.03 -6.63
N VAL A 120 27.43 -20.12 -5.67
CA VAL A 120 27.26 -18.68 -5.90
C VAL A 120 28.25 -18.15 -6.94
N LYS A 121 29.49 -18.66 -6.97
CA LYS A 121 30.45 -18.31 -8.03
C LYS A 121 29.97 -18.75 -9.42
N GLY A 122 29.38 -19.94 -9.53
CA GLY A 122 28.88 -20.47 -10.81
C GLY A 122 27.61 -19.79 -11.34
N LEU A 123 26.89 -19.05 -10.48
CA LEU A 123 25.68 -18.30 -10.85
C LEU A 123 25.94 -16.83 -11.22
N ARG A 124 27.17 -16.34 -11.03
CA ARG A 124 27.61 -15.00 -11.43
C ARG A 124 28.24 -15.01 -12.80
#